data_AF-X0NK13-F1
#
_entry.id   AF-X0NK13-F1
#
_cell.length_a   1.000
_cell.length_b   1.000
_cell.length_c   1.000
_cell.angle_alpha   90.00
_cell.angle_beta   90.00
_cell.angle_gamma   90.00
#
_symmetry.space_group_name_H-M   'P 1'
#
loop_
_entity.id
_entity.type
_entity.pdbx_description
1 polymer ?
#
loop_
_entity_poly.entity_id
_entity_poly.type
_entity_poly.pdbx_seq_one_letter_code
_entity_poly.pdbx_strand_id
1 'polypeptide(L)'
;MQSTILFFMHNLHFWYRPEPLKDSIGRSANWIEKILEQVFRKYLKYLVQRSTAPVTILYMPGGVAEASEETFISHSTCGPGDSACEIKIKVLTPIFYSRFVYYAHDSEAIFCEVAESCTLWTDKPEQLTRVFLKKGSPPIHASNLLDYMHFQLIKNLRRRPDKIERPLTSTNGHSSSVKGIDIRDFRMSSMDAFVLEQGDKELKNAYLRSVVRLFVADRIAMSSVGLLGMMELIGRVGVSWVLALLITETILGFS
;
A
#
# COMPACT_ATOMS: atom_id res chain seq x y z
N MET A 1 -15.19 -10.64 -16.78
CA MET A 1 -16.30 -9.79 -17.25
C MET A 1 -17.70 -10.29 -16.84
N GLN A 2 -17.84 -11.23 -15.88
CA GLN A 2 -19.17 -11.76 -15.52
C GLN A 2 -19.83 -11.11 -14.27
N SER A 3 -19.08 -10.45 -13.37
CA SER A 3 -19.68 -9.83 -12.17
C SER A 3 -20.36 -8.48 -12.40
N THR A 4 -19.95 -7.71 -13.41
CA THR A 4 -20.52 -6.37 -13.66
C THR A 4 -21.90 -6.43 -14.34
N ILE A 5 -22.15 -7.48 -15.11
CA ILE A 5 -23.46 -7.71 -15.76
C ILE A 5 -24.48 -8.22 -14.73
N LEU A 6 -24.05 -9.05 -13.78
CA LEU A 6 -24.88 -9.50 -12.65
C LEU A 6 -25.28 -8.35 -11.69
N PHE A 7 -24.43 -7.32 -11.55
CA PHE A 7 -24.67 -6.14 -10.72
C PHE A 7 -25.86 -5.30 -11.20
N PHE A 8 -25.95 -5.03 -12.51
CA PHE A 8 -27.01 -4.18 -13.05
C PHE A 8 -28.35 -4.90 -13.20
N MET A 9 -28.34 -6.22 -13.44
CA MET A 9 -29.59 -6.94 -13.76
C MET A 9 -30.38 -7.41 -12.54
N HIS A 10 -29.78 -7.50 -11.34
CA HIS A 10 -30.40 -8.29 -10.27
C HIS A 10 -30.54 -7.64 -8.89
N ASN A 11 -30.40 -6.31 -8.77
CA ASN A 11 -30.64 -5.58 -7.51
C ASN A 11 -29.95 -6.27 -6.31
N LEU A 12 -28.69 -6.68 -6.53
CA LEU A 12 -27.97 -7.55 -5.59
C LEU A 12 -27.85 -6.87 -4.23
N HIS A 13 -28.33 -7.57 -3.21
CA HIS A 13 -28.21 -7.14 -1.82
C HIS A 13 -26.74 -6.85 -1.50
N PHE A 14 -26.47 -5.67 -0.94
CA PHE A 14 -25.13 -5.25 -0.58
C PHE A 14 -24.64 -6.10 0.60
N TRP A 15 -23.88 -7.15 0.31
CA TRP A 15 -23.21 -7.94 1.34
C TRP A 15 -22.00 -7.14 1.84
N TYR A 16 -22.17 -6.54 3.00
CA TYR A 16 -21.08 -5.86 3.69
C TYR A 16 -19.95 -6.86 4.00
N ARG A 17 -18.70 -6.40 3.85
CA ARG A 17 -17.53 -7.21 4.19
C ARG A 17 -17.53 -7.49 5.70
N PRO A 18 -17.49 -8.78 6.13
CA PRO A 18 -17.37 -9.11 7.55
C PRO A 18 -16.00 -8.69 8.07
N GLU A 19 -15.93 -8.37 9.37
CA GLU A 19 -14.66 -7.98 9.99
C GLU A 19 -13.67 -9.13 9.96
N PRO A 20 -12.42 -8.91 9.49
CA PRO A 20 -11.40 -9.93 9.60
C PRO A 20 -11.11 -10.20 11.08
N LEU A 21 -11.55 -11.36 11.58
CA LEU A 21 -11.15 -11.80 12.92
C LEU A 21 -9.65 -12.13 12.92
N LYS A 22 -9.03 -12.04 14.10
CA LYS A 22 -7.63 -12.45 14.33
C LYS A 22 -7.32 -13.86 13.84
N ASP A 23 -8.30 -14.76 13.83
CA ASP A 23 -8.18 -16.16 13.42
C ASP A 23 -8.73 -16.41 12.00
N SER A 24 -9.23 -15.38 11.33
CA SER A 24 -9.77 -15.51 9.97
C SER A 24 -8.64 -15.65 8.95
N ILE A 25 -8.82 -16.57 8.00
CA ILE A 25 -7.94 -16.71 6.84
C ILE A 25 -8.33 -15.61 5.86
N GLY A 26 -7.50 -14.57 5.77
CA GLY A 26 -7.64 -13.53 4.77
C GLY A 26 -7.42 -14.08 3.35
N ARG A 27 -7.84 -13.33 2.33
CA ARG A 27 -7.51 -13.67 0.93
C ARG A 27 -6.00 -13.72 0.72
N SER A 28 -5.57 -14.46 -0.30
CA SER A 28 -4.17 -14.43 -0.74
C SER A 28 -3.79 -13.05 -1.30
N ALA A 29 -2.53 -12.69 -1.09
CA ALA A 29 -1.92 -11.48 -1.60
C ALA A 29 -1.68 -11.60 -3.11
N ASN A 30 -2.06 -10.55 -3.84
CA ASN A 30 -1.71 -10.43 -5.26
C ASN A 30 -0.21 -10.13 -5.42
N TRP A 31 0.31 -10.26 -6.64
CA TRP A 31 1.73 -10.02 -6.90
C TRP A 31 2.22 -8.61 -6.49
N ILE A 32 1.40 -7.57 -6.66
CA ILE A 32 1.71 -6.20 -6.18
C ILE A 32 1.82 -6.20 -4.66
N GLU A 33 0.87 -6.82 -3.98
CA GLU A 33 0.83 -6.87 -2.52
C GLU A 33 1.99 -7.67 -1.94
N LYS A 34 2.46 -8.72 -2.64
CA LYS A 34 3.68 -9.43 -2.28
C LYS A 34 4.91 -8.52 -2.36
N ILE A 35 5.04 -7.73 -3.44
CA ILE A 35 6.15 -6.76 -3.58
C ILE A 35 6.08 -5.70 -2.48
N LEU A 36 4.89 -5.14 -2.25
CA LEU A 36 4.67 -4.11 -1.22
C LEU A 36 4.90 -4.66 0.19
N GLU A 37 4.54 -5.92 0.46
CA GLU A 37 4.83 -6.61 1.73
C GLU A 37 6.33 -6.71 1.97
N GLN A 38 7.12 -7.13 0.97
CA GLN A 38 8.57 -7.24 1.10
C GLN A 38 9.21 -5.88 1.40
N VAL A 39 8.73 -4.82 0.74
CA VAL A 39 9.18 -3.45 0.99
C VAL A 39 8.78 -3.00 2.39
N PHE A 40 7.52 -3.20 2.78
CA PHE A 40 6.99 -2.82 4.08
C PHE A 40 7.74 -3.53 5.22
N ARG A 41 8.04 -4.82 5.06
CA ARG A 41 8.83 -5.61 6.02
C ARG A 41 10.23 -5.02 6.20
N LYS A 42 10.95 -4.78 5.11
CA LYS A 42 12.28 -4.15 5.13
C LYS A 42 12.22 -2.76 5.78
N TYR A 43 11.16 -2.01 5.48
CA TYR A 43 10.92 -0.69 6.04
C TYR A 43 10.66 -0.73 7.55
N LEU A 44 9.81 -1.65 8.00
CA LEU A 44 9.50 -1.84 9.42
C LEU A 44 10.77 -2.21 10.21
N LYS A 45 11.59 -3.12 9.66
CA LYS A 45 12.90 -3.46 10.23
C LYS A 45 13.79 -2.23 10.37
N TYR A 46 13.86 -1.38 9.34
CA TYR A 46 14.62 -0.13 9.37
C TYR A 46 14.10 0.85 10.43
N LEU A 47 12.78 0.99 10.58
CA LEU A 47 12.19 1.83 11.62
C LEU A 47 12.56 1.36 13.03
N VAL A 48 12.46 0.05 13.28
CA VAL A 48 12.81 -0.55 14.58
C VAL A 48 14.29 -0.38 14.89
N GLN A 49 15.16 -0.59 13.91
CA GLN A 49 16.61 -0.41 14.08
C GLN A 49 16.99 1.04 14.42
N ARG A 50 16.26 2.02 13.88
CA ARG A 50 16.48 3.46 14.15
C ARG A 50 15.72 4.00 15.36
N SER A 51 14.91 3.18 16.01
CA SER A 51 14.18 3.58 17.22
C SER A 51 15.17 3.91 18.33
N THR A 52 15.00 5.08 18.96
CA THR A 52 15.75 5.47 20.16
C THR A 52 15.24 4.75 21.41
N ALA A 53 13.99 4.28 21.39
CA ALA A 53 13.41 3.52 22.49
C ALA A 53 13.65 2.02 22.32
N PRO A 54 13.85 1.25 23.42
CA PRO A 54 13.97 -0.20 23.38
C PRO A 54 12.61 -0.83 23.00
N VAL A 55 12.50 -1.27 21.74
CA VAL A 55 11.27 -1.83 21.16
C VAL A 55 11.59 -3.15 20.45
N THR A 56 10.72 -4.13 20.69
CA THR A 56 10.71 -5.42 19.99
C THR A 56 9.39 -5.55 19.25
N ILE A 57 9.43 -5.77 17.93
CA ILE A 57 8.23 -5.94 17.11
C ILE A 57 8.15 -7.38 16.61
N LEU A 58 7.07 -8.08 16.93
CA LEU A 58 6.70 -9.32 16.28
C LEU A 58 5.76 -9.02 15.11
N TYR A 59 6.24 -9.23 13.89
CA TYR A 59 5.51 -8.95 12.67
C TYR A 59 4.96 -10.23 12.04
N MET A 60 3.65 -10.24 11.77
CA MET A 60 2.94 -11.34 11.10
C MET A 60 2.34 -10.84 9.77
N PRO A 61 2.85 -11.29 8.62
CA PRO A 61 2.37 -10.86 7.31
C PRO A 61 1.01 -11.48 6.97
N GLY A 62 0.15 -10.71 6.29
CA GLY A 62 -1.18 -11.14 5.87
C GLY A 62 -1.20 -11.63 4.43
N GLY A 63 -1.73 -12.84 4.19
CA GLY A 63 -2.06 -13.35 2.85
C GLY A 63 -0.86 -13.78 1.98
N VAL A 64 0.37 -13.77 2.50
CA VAL A 64 1.58 -14.20 1.78
C VAL A 64 2.06 -15.53 2.35
N ALA A 65 1.89 -16.62 1.61
CA ALA A 65 2.20 -17.98 2.11
C ALA A 65 3.71 -18.24 2.33
N GLU A 66 4.57 -17.55 1.58
CA GLU A 66 6.04 -17.70 1.64
C GLU A 66 6.66 -16.92 2.81
N ALA A 67 5.87 -16.09 3.47
CA ALA A 67 6.32 -15.08 4.40
C ALA A 67 6.02 -15.52 5.84
N SER A 68 7.07 -15.90 6.58
CA SER A 68 6.94 -16.28 8.00
C SER A 68 6.91 -15.07 8.93
N GLU A 69 6.43 -15.31 10.15
CA GLU A 69 6.52 -14.36 11.27
C GLU A 69 7.99 -13.99 11.52
N GLU A 70 8.24 -12.71 11.77
CA GLU A 70 9.60 -12.19 11.96
C GLU A 70 9.64 -11.22 13.14
N THR A 71 10.67 -11.34 13.97
CA THR A 71 10.88 -10.47 15.13
C THR A 71 11.98 -9.46 14.83
N PHE A 72 11.66 -8.18 14.97
CA PHE A 72 12.59 -7.07 14.86
C PHE A 72 12.92 -6.52 16.23
N ILE A 73 14.21 -6.29 16.50
CA ILE A 73 14.69 -5.80 17.80
C ILE A 73 15.48 -4.50 17.56
N SER A 74 15.16 -3.46 18.33
CA SER A 74 15.89 -2.19 18.28
C SER A 74 17.31 -2.32 18.84
N HIS A 75 18.24 -1.50 18.38
CA HIS A 75 19.61 -1.46 18.92
C HIS A 75 19.70 -0.81 20.32
N SER A 76 18.66 -0.10 20.76
CA SER A 76 18.61 0.45 22.12
C SER A 76 18.50 -0.66 23.15
N THR A 77 19.44 -0.70 24.09
CA THR A 77 19.36 -1.59 25.24
C THR A 77 18.43 -0.99 26.30
N CYS A 78 17.66 -1.84 26.97
CA CYS A 78 16.94 -1.43 28.17
C CYS A 78 17.94 -1.09 29.28
N GLY A 79 17.71 0.02 29.97
CA GLY A 79 18.38 0.29 31.24
C GLY A 79 17.95 -0.74 32.30
N PRO A 80 18.74 -0.92 33.37
CA PRO A 80 18.38 -1.82 34.46
C PRO A 80 17.05 -1.35 35.09
N GLY A 81 15.98 -2.13 34.88
CA GLY A 81 14.64 -1.88 35.41
C GLY A 81 13.56 -1.51 34.39
N ASP A 82 13.93 -1.22 33.14
CA ASP A 82 12.97 -0.94 32.07
C ASP A 82 12.72 -2.23 31.28
N SER A 83 11.45 -2.63 31.09
CA SER A 83 11.11 -3.79 30.25
C SER A 83 11.00 -3.36 28.79
N ALA A 84 11.67 -4.06 27.88
CA ALA A 84 11.58 -3.77 26.45
C ALA A 84 10.11 -3.81 25.99
N CYS A 85 9.68 -2.78 25.23
CA CYS A 85 8.32 -2.72 24.74
C CYS A 85 8.13 -3.73 23.61
N GLU A 86 7.59 -4.90 23.92
CA GLU A 86 7.17 -5.89 22.92
C GLU A 86 5.82 -5.48 22.32
N ILE A 87 5.76 -5.34 21.00
CA ILE A 87 4.58 -4.96 20.22
C ILE A 87 4.34 -6.03 19.16
N LYS A 88 3.10 -6.53 19.07
CA LYS A 88 2.69 -7.47 18.02
C LYS A 88 1.97 -6.70 16.93
N ILE A 89 2.37 -6.91 15.68
CA ILE A 89 1.77 -6.33 14.49
C ILE A 89 1.35 -7.44 13.56
N LYS A 90 0.04 -7.62 13.38
CA LYS A 90 -0.54 -8.63 12.49
C LYS A 90 -1.32 -7.96 11.37
N VAL A 91 -0.91 -8.19 10.13
CA VAL A 91 -1.68 -7.77 8.96
C VAL A 91 -2.81 -8.78 8.75
N LEU A 92 -4.05 -8.35 8.94
CA LEU A 92 -5.23 -9.22 8.83
C LEU A 92 -5.60 -9.47 7.35
N THR A 93 -5.40 -8.47 6.50
CA THR A 93 -5.73 -8.59 5.07
C THR A 93 -4.64 -7.95 4.21
N PRO A 94 -4.24 -8.58 3.08
CA PRO A 94 -3.16 -8.06 2.22
C PRO A 94 -3.51 -6.74 1.53
N ILE A 95 -4.78 -6.32 1.54
CA ILE A 95 -5.20 -5.01 1.05
C ILE A 95 -4.54 -3.87 1.83
N PHE A 96 -4.12 -4.12 3.07
CA PHE A 96 -3.33 -3.20 3.88
C PHE A 96 -2.13 -2.66 3.09
N TYR A 97 -1.34 -3.52 2.44
CA TYR A 97 -0.13 -3.09 1.74
C TYR A 97 -0.43 -2.14 0.59
N SER A 98 -1.49 -2.45 -0.17
CA SER A 98 -1.96 -1.57 -1.24
C SER A 98 -2.42 -0.22 -0.68
N ARG A 99 -3.19 -0.22 0.42
CA ARG A 99 -3.72 1.00 1.05
C ARG A 99 -2.63 1.84 1.73
N PHE A 100 -1.62 1.22 2.32
CA PHE A 100 -0.55 1.90 3.05
C PHE A 100 0.16 2.95 2.17
N VAL A 101 0.42 2.63 0.90
CA VAL A 101 1.10 3.51 -0.08
C VAL A 101 0.32 4.79 -0.40
N TYR A 102 -1.00 4.77 -0.24
CA TYR A 102 -1.89 5.90 -0.49
C TYR A 102 -1.88 6.94 0.64
N TYR A 103 -1.41 6.58 1.84
CA TYR A 103 -1.30 7.54 2.94
C TYR A 103 -0.05 8.41 2.78
N ALA A 104 -0.18 9.68 3.15
CA ALA A 104 0.95 10.61 3.16
C ALA A 104 1.82 10.43 4.42
N HIS A 105 1.17 10.19 5.56
CA HIS A 105 1.82 10.01 6.85
C HIS A 105 1.66 8.58 7.33
N ASP A 106 2.79 7.93 7.62
CA ASP A 106 2.82 6.53 8.03
C ASP A 106 2.09 6.30 9.37
N SER A 107 2.17 7.25 10.30
CA SER A 107 1.42 7.18 11.56
C SER A 107 -0.09 7.24 11.32
N GLU A 108 -0.55 8.14 10.44
CA GLU A 108 -1.97 8.21 10.06
C GLU A 108 -2.41 6.89 9.41
N ALA A 109 -1.59 6.34 8.51
CA ALA A 109 -1.85 5.07 7.84
C ALA A 109 -2.11 3.96 8.86
N ILE A 110 -1.21 3.80 9.82
CA ILE A 110 -1.32 2.75 10.84
C ILE A 110 -2.56 2.94 11.71
N PHE A 111 -2.83 4.15 12.21
CA PHE A 111 -4.00 4.38 13.06
C PHE A 111 -5.32 4.22 12.30
N CYS A 112 -5.41 4.70 11.06
CA CYS A 112 -6.60 4.52 10.23
C CYS A 112 -6.81 3.04 9.88
N GLU A 113 -5.75 2.28 9.60
CA GLU A 113 -5.85 0.87 9.26
C GLU A 113 -6.14 -0.03 10.48
N VAL A 114 -5.79 0.40 11.70
CA VAL A 114 -6.18 -0.28 12.95
C VAL A 114 -7.61 0.08 13.35
N ALA A 115 -7.94 1.37 13.43
CA ALA A 115 -9.20 1.85 14.03
C ALA A 115 -10.38 1.91 13.04
N GLU A 116 -10.14 2.36 11.80
CA GLU A 116 -11.22 2.58 10.83
C GLU A 116 -11.37 1.40 9.86
N SER A 117 -10.26 0.93 9.29
CA SER A 117 -10.26 -0.05 8.19
C SER A 117 -10.00 -1.49 8.65
N CYS A 118 -9.58 -1.68 9.92
CA CYS A 118 -9.23 -2.95 10.58
C CYS A 118 -8.59 -3.98 9.66
N THR A 119 -7.64 -3.54 8.84
CA THR A 119 -6.79 -4.43 8.04
C THR A 119 -5.52 -4.80 8.77
N LEU A 120 -5.23 -4.10 9.87
CA LEU A 120 -4.08 -4.28 10.73
C LEU A 120 -4.57 -4.47 12.18
N TRP A 121 -4.00 -5.44 12.87
CA TRP A 121 -4.22 -5.66 14.30
C TRP A 121 -2.91 -5.46 15.04
N THR A 122 -3.01 -4.86 16.23
CA THR A 122 -1.90 -4.64 17.14
C THR A 122 -2.37 -4.84 18.58
N ASP A 123 -1.49 -5.33 19.44
CA ASP A 123 -1.77 -5.50 20.86
C ASP A 123 -1.71 -4.18 21.64
N LYS A 124 -0.81 -3.27 21.25
CA LYS A 124 -0.51 -2.01 21.96
C LYS A 124 -0.49 -0.81 21.00
N PRO A 125 -1.64 -0.33 20.53
CA PRO A 125 -1.72 0.74 19.53
C PRO A 125 -1.08 2.06 20.02
N GLU A 126 -1.16 2.37 21.31
CA GLU A 126 -0.56 3.55 21.92
C GLU A 126 0.97 3.57 21.79
N GLN A 127 1.61 2.40 21.77
CA GLN A 127 3.07 2.27 21.68
C GLN A 127 3.59 2.37 20.24
N LEU A 128 2.74 2.19 19.23
CA LEU A 128 3.12 2.35 17.81
C LEU A 128 3.60 3.76 17.48
N THR A 129 3.12 4.76 18.23
CA THR A 129 3.63 6.12 18.14
C THR A 129 5.15 6.18 18.30
N ARG A 130 5.75 5.35 19.17
CA ARG A 130 7.20 5.35 19.42
C ARG A 130 8.02 4.89 18.21
N VAL A 131 7.41 4.10 17.32
CA VAL A 131 8.04 3.54 16.12
C VAL A 131 7.75 4.40 14.89
N PHE A 132 6.51 4.88 14.75
CA PHE A 132 6.02 5.56 13.56
C PHE A 132 5.96 7.09 13.66
N LEU A 133 6.03 7.72 14.84
CA LEU A 133 6.24 9.17 14.94
C LEU A 133 7.71 9.49 14.64
N LYS A 134 7.98 9.84 13.38
CA LYS A 134 9.29 10.34 12.98
C LYS A 134 9.38 11.86 13.22
N LYS A 135 10.42 12.25 13.96
CA LYS A 135 10.91 13.64 14.08
C LYS A 135 11.60 14.03 12.77
N GLY A 136 10.85 14.67 11.86
CA GLY A 136 11.34 15.30 10.61
C GLY A 136 11.97 14.34 9.60
N SER A 137 11.35 14.16 8.43
CA SER A 137 12.03 13.48 7.31
C SER A 137 13.27 14.28 6.86
N PRO A 138 14.40 13.61 6.56
CA PRO A 138 15.56 14.28 6.00
C PRO A 138 15.23 14.89 4.62
N PRO A 139 15.88 15.99 4.24
CA PRO A 139 15.69 16.61 2.93
C PRO A 139 16.15 15.67 1.81
N ILE A 140 15.40 15.69 0.72
CA ILE A 140 15.48 14.76 -0.41
C ILE A 140 16.85 14.86 -1.10
N HIS A 141 17.50 13.71 -1.33
CA HIS A 141 18.59 13.58 -2.28
C HIS A 141 18.14 12.68 -3.44
N ALA A 142 17.41 13.28 -4.40
CA ALA A 142 16.99 12.56 -5.60
C ALA A 142 18.21 12.35 -6.49
N SER A 143 18.73 11.12 -6.51
CA SER A 143 19.95 10.80 -7.27
C SER A 143 19.73 10.87 -8.79
N ASN A 144 18.50 10.68 -9.28
CA ASN A 144 18.18 10.67 -10.71
C ASN A 144 16.93 11.51 -11.06
N LEU A 145 16.89 12.03 -12.28
CA LEU A 145 15.73 12.76 -12.83
C LEU A 145 14.49 11.87 -12.98
N LEU A 146 14.67 10.61 -13.39
CA LEU A 146 13.55 9.67 -13.50
C LEU A 146 12.90 9.45 -12.15
N ASP A 147 13.70 9.26 -11.10
CA ASP A 147 13.22 9.12 -9.74
C ASP A 147 12.35 10.33 -9.36
N TYR A 148 12.85 11.54 -9.58
CA TYR A 148 12.12 12.78 -9.34
C TYR A 148 10.74 12.81 -10.04
N MET A 149 10.68 12.44 -11.33
CA MET A 149 9.42 12.40 -12.07
C MET A 149 8.44 11.38 -11.51
N HIS A 150 8.91 10.19 -11.13
CA HIS A 150 8.06 9.17 -10.50
C HIS A 150 7.51 9.68 -9.17
N PHE A 151 8.33 10.31 -8.34
CA PHE A 151 7.88 10.86 -7.05
C PHE A 151 6.91 12.02 -7.22
N GLN A 152 7.11 12.88 -8.21
CA GLN A 152 6.16 13.95 -8.52
C GLN A 152 4.81 13.36 -8.96
N LEU A 153 4.82 12.29 -9.76
CA LEU A 153 3.61 11.57 -10.14
C LEU A 153 2.92 10.92 -8.93
N ILE A 154 3.67 10.18 -8.11
CA ILE A 154 3.17 9.55 -6.88
C ILE A 154 2.56 10.58 -5.94
N LYS A 155 3.26 11.69 -5.72
CA LYS A 155 2.80 12.80 -4.88
C LYS A 155 1.49 13.40 -5.37
N ASN A 156 1.35 13.60 -6.68
CA ASN A 156 0.14 14.17 -7.27
C ASN A 156 -1.04 13.18 -7.26
N LEU A 157 -0.77 11.88 -7.37
CA LEU A 157 -1.79 10.83 -7.42
C LEU A 157 -2.21 10.31 -6.05
N ARG A 158 -1.36 10.49 -5.02
CA ARG A 158 -1.63 10.03 -3.66
C ARG A 158 -2.89 10.69 -3.11
N ARG A 159 -3.79 9.88 -2.57
CA ARG A 159 -5.02 10.30 -1.89
C ARG A 159 -5.28 9.37 -0.71
N ARG A 160 -5.76 9.90 0.42
CA ARG A 160 -6.22 9.06 1.54
C ARG A 160 -7.27 8.05 1.04
N PRO A 161 -7.06 6.74 1.23
CA PRO A 161 -8.02 5.71 0.83
C PRO A 161 -9.38 5.94 1.47
N ASP A 162 -10.45 5.63 0.72
CA ASP A 162 -11.80 5.66 1.28
C ASP A 162 -11.93 4.60 2.38
N LYS A 163 -12.73 4.92 3.40
CA LYS A 163 -13.02 4.01 4.51
C LYS A 163 -13.73 2.76 3.96
N ILE A 164 -13.33 1.59 4.44
CA ILE A 164 -14.01 0.35 4.10
C ILE A 164 -15.40 0.37 4.74
N GLU A 165 -16.45 0.45 3.91
CA GLU A 165 -17.83 0.40 4.38
C GLU A 165 -18.17 -0.97 4.98
N ARG A 166 -18.86 -0.95 6.12
CA ARG A 166 -19.14 -2.12 6.96
C ARG A 166 -20.59 -2.10 7.43
N PRO A 167 -21.16 -3.27 7.78
CA PRO A 167 -22.52 -3.29 8.29
C PRO A 167 -22.53 -2.57 9.63
N LEU A 168 -23.57 -1.78 9.88
CA LEU A 168 -23.72 -1.03 11.12
C LEU A 168 -23.88 -2.02 12.28
N THR A 169 -22.80 -2.32 13.00
CA THR A 169 -22.91 -2.90 14.34
C THR A 169 -23.56 -1.85 15.25
N SER A 170 -24.44 -2.29 16.14
CA SER A 170 -25.39 -1.50 16.96
C SER A 170 -24.79 -0.39 17.86
N THR A 171 -23.49 -0.12 17.77
CA THR A 171 -22.75 0.91 18.52
C THR A 171 -22.37 2.13 17.68
N ASN A 172 -22.51 2.10 16.35
CA ASN A 172 -22.15 3.23 15.49
C ASN A 172 -23.37 4.08 15.15
N GLY A 173 -23.73 4.98 16.07
CA GLY A 173 -24.54 6.15 15.72
C GLY A 173 -23.85 6.94 14.61
N HIS A 174 -24.65 7.46 13.66
CA HIS A 174 -24.22 8.24 12.50
C HIS A 174 -22.97 9.09 12.76
N SER A 175 -21.79 8.57 12.41
CA SER A 175 -20.62 9.42 12.19
C SER A 175 -20.82 10.01 10.81
N SER A 176 -21.30 11.25 10.78
CA SER A 176 -21.20 12.11 9.61
C SER A 176 -19.82 11.92 9.00
N SER A 177 -19.76 11.73 7.68
CA SER A 177 -18.55 11.76 6.88
C SER A 177 -17.80 13.07 7.16
N VAL A 178 -16.97 13.08 8.19
CA VAL A 178 -15.97 14.11 8.39
C VAL A 178 -14.97 13.81 7.29
N LYS A 179 -15.08 14.54 6.18
CA LYS A 179 -13.99 14.64 5.21
C LYS A 179 -12.76 15.08 6.01
N GLY A 180 -11.92 14.12 6.37
CA GLY A 180 -10.67 14.39 7.07
C GLY A 180 -9.96 15.48 6.29
N ILE A 181 -9.58 16.54 7.00
CA ILE A 181 -8.79 17.62 6.44
C ILE A 181 -7.57 16.96 5.81
N ASP A 182 -7.36 17.22 4.53
CA ASP A 182 -6.25 16.66 3.78
C ASP A 182 -4.97 17.38 4.23
N ILE A 183 -4.37 16.94 5.35
CA ILE A 183 -3.12 17.50 5.92
C ILE A 183 -1.92 17.01 5.07
N ARG A 184 -2.06 17.09 3.75
CA ARG A 184 -0.97 16.91 2.78
C ARG A 184 -0.13 18.17 2.79
N ASP A 185 0.72 18.30 3.80
CA ASP A 185 2.00 18.92 3.53
C ASP A 185 2.70 18.00 2.55
N PHE A 186 2.80 18.45 1.29
CA PHE A 186 3.41 17.92 0.06
C PHE A 186 4.73 17.11 0.17
N ARG A 187 4.86 16.27 1.18
CA ARG A 187 6.04 15.52 1.60
C ARG A 187 5.90 14.08 1.14
N MET A 188 7.05 13.52 0.80
CA MET A 188 7.22 12.12 0.44
C MET A 188 6.90 11.24 1.67
N SER A 189 6.28 10.07 1.48
CA SER A 189 6.03 9.15 2.61
C SER A 189 7.38 8.69 3.15
N SER A 190 7.45 8.37 4.45
CA SER A 190 8.71 7.91 5.03
C SER A 190 9.15 6.56 4.44
N MET A 191 8.21 5.73 3.97
CA MET A 191 8.52 4.52 3.22
C MET A 191 9.11 4.82 1.83
N ASP A 192 8.59 5.83 1.11
CA ASP A 192 9.17 6.26 -0.17
C ASP A 192 10.62 6.73 -0.01
N ALA A 193 10.88 7.51 1.05
CA ALA A 193 12.21 7.98 1.40
C ALA A 193 13.14 6.81 1.76
N PHE A 194 12.65 5.81 2.48
CA PHE A 194 13.41 4.61 2.79
C PHE A 194 13.80 3.82 1.53
N VAL A 195 12.88 3.64 0.58
CA VAL A 195 13.17 2.93 -0.68
C VAL A 195 14.24 3.66 -1.50
N LEU A 196 14.30 4.99 -1.42
CA LEU A 196 15.37 5.78 -2.03
C LEU A 196 16.72 5.59 -1.34
N GLU A 197 16.74 5.52 -0.02
CA GLU A 197 17.96 5.38 0.79
C GLU A 197 18.56 3.95 0.71
N GLN A 198 17.73 2.91 0.57
CA GLN A 198 18.15 1.52 0.72
C GLN A 198 19.11 1.01 -0.38
N GLY A 199 19.24 1.71 -1.51
CA GLY A 199 20.24 1.42 -2.56
C GLY A 199 19.99 0.17 -3.42
N ASP A 200 18.99 -0.66 -3.10
CA ASP A 200 18.58 -1.83 -3.89
C ASP A 200 17.78 -1.40 -5.14
N LYS A 201 18.45 -1.41 -6.30
CA LYS A 201 17.87 -0.96 -7.57
C LYS A 201 16.71 -1.82 -8.04
N GLU A 202 16.77 -3.13 -7.82
CA GLU A 202 15.74 -4.06 -8.28
C GLU A 202 14.46 -3.88 -7.47
N LEU A 203 14.58 -3.87 -6.14
CA LEU A 203 13.44 -3.65 -5.26
C LEU A 203 12.83 -2.25 -5.46
N LYS A 204 13.66 -1.23 -5.62
CA LYS A 204 13.21 0.14 -5.91
C LYS A 204 12.39 0.21 -7.19
N ASN A 205 12.88 -0.37 -8.29
CA ASN A 205 12.15 -0.37 -9.56
C ASN A 205 10.85 -1.17 -9.47
N ALA A 206 10.87 -2.32 -8.78
CA ALA A 206 9.67 -3.13 -8.53
C ALA A 206 8.62 -2.38 -7.70
N TYR A 207 9.07 -1.64 -6.68
CA TYR A 207 8.24 -0.76 -5.86
C TYR A 207 7.61 0.36 -6.71
N LEU A 208 8.44 1.18 -7.37
CA LEU A 208 7.95 2.31 -8.17
C LEU A 208 6.96 1.87 -9.24
N ARG A 209 7.26 0.78 -9.96
CA ARG A 209 6.35 0.22 -10.97
C ARG A 209 5.04 -0.24 -10.36
N SER A 210 5.09 -0.93 -9.21
CA SER A 210 3.90 -1.41 -8.50
C SER A 210 3.03 -0.26 -8.02
N VAL A 211 3.62 0.77 -7.42
CA VAL A 211 2.93 1.95 -6.89
C VAL A 211 2.28 2.77 -8.01
N VAL A 212 3.03 3.09 -9.07
CA VAL A 212 2.46 3.80 -10.23
C VAL A 212 1.33 3.00 -10.85
N ARG A 213 1.49 1.69 -11.02
CA ARG A 213 0.43 0.83 -11.56
C ARG A 213 -0.81 0.83 -10.68
N LEU A 214 -0.65 0.84 -9.36
CA LEU A 214 -1.75 0.90 -8.41
C LEU A 214 -2.53 2.21 -8.55
N PHE A 215 -1.83 3.36 -8.59
CA PHE A 215 -2.47 4.67 -8.74
C PHE A 215 -3.13 4.88 -10.10
N VAL A 216 -2.47 4.43 -11.18
CA VAL A 216 -3.06 4.53 -12.53
C VAL A 216 -4.27 3.60 -12.64
N ALA A 217 -4.24 2.41 -12.03
CA ALA A 217 -5.38 1.50 -11.99
C ALA A 217 -6.55 2.11 -11.21
N ASP A 218 -6.29 2.80 -10.11
CA ASP A 218 -7.32 3.53 -9.36
C ASP A 218 -7.96 4.65 -10.20
N ARG A 219 -7.13 5.44 -10.89
CA ARG A 219 -7.59 6.59 -11.67
C ARG A 219 -8.31 6.23 -12.98
N ILE A 220 -7.84 5.21 -13.68
CA ILE A 220 -8.30 4.88 -15.05
C ILE A 220 -9.17 3.61 -15.07
N ALA A 221 -8.88 2.64 -14.20
CA ALA A 221 -9.42 1.30 -14.29
C ALA A 221 -10.34 0.91 -13.12
N MET A 222 -10.97 1.90 -12.46
CA MET A 222 -11.88 1.69 -11.32
C MET A 222 -11.24 0.79 -10.23
N SER A 223 -9.98 1.07 -9.87
CA SER A 223 -9.19 0.30 -8.89
C SER A 223 -8.88 -1.17 -9.26
N SER A 224 -9.13 -1.59 -10.51
CA SER A 224 -8.79 -2.94 -10.97
C SER A 224 -7.48 -2.97 -11.76
N VAL A 225 -6.44 -3.51 -11.13
CA VAL A 225 -5.12 -3.74 -11.76
C VAL A 225 -5.21 -4.69 -12.96
N GLY A 226 -6.20 -5.59 -12.97
CA GLY A 226 -6.46 -6.52 -14.07
C GLY A 226 -7.02 -5.81 -15.31
N LEU A 227 -7.96 -4.86 -15.12
CA LEU A 227 -8.52 -4.07 -16.22
C LEU A 227 -7.45 -3.21 -16.89
N LEU A 228 -6.55 -2.61 -16.10
CA LEU A 228 -5.41 -1.87 -16.64
C LEU A 228 -4.51 -2.76 -17.51
N GLY A 229 -4.28 -4.01 -17.10
CA GLY A 229 -3.54 -4.99 -17.91
C GLY A 229 -4.22 -5.30 -19.24
N MET A 230 -5.56 -5.40 -19.26
CA MET A 230 -6.32 -5.59 -20.51
C MET A 230 -6.22 -4.38 -21.43
N MET A 231 -6.33 -3.16 -20.88
CA MET A 231 -6.18 -1.93 -21.67
C MET A 231 -4.78 -1.82 -22.28
N GLU A 232 -3.74 -2.18 -21.52
CA GLU A 232 -2.37 -2.24 -22.02
C GLU A 232 -2.24 -3.24 -23.19
N LEU A 233 -2.87 -4.41 -23.08
CA LEU A 233 -2.86 -5.43 -24.12
C LEU A 233 -3.59 -4.94 -25.38
N ILE A 234 -4.79 -4.36 -25.23
CA ILE A 234 -5.56 -3.79 -26.34
C ILE A 234 -4.76 -2.68 -27.03
N GLY A 235 -4.11 -1.81 -26.26
CA GLY A 235 -3.24 -0.76 -26.80
C GLY A 235 -2.07 -1.34 -27.61
N ARG A 236 -1.38 -2.37 -27.09
CA ARG A 236 -0.29 -3.05 -27.81
C ARG A 236 -0.77 -3.70 -29.11
N VAL A 237 -1.93 -4.36 -29.09
CA VAL A 237 -2.52 -4.97 -30.29
C VAL A 237 -2.89 -3.90 -31.31
N GLY A 238 -3.50 -2.80 -30.87
CA GLY A 238 -3.87 -1.68 -31.74
C GLY A 238 -2.65 -1.01 -32.39
N VAL A 239 -1.59 -0.74 -31.63
CA VAL A 239 -0.35 -0.15 -32.16
C VAL A 239 0.31 -1.10 -33.17
N SER A 240 0.43 -2.39 -32.84
CA SER A 240 0.98 -3.38 -33.77
C SER A 240 0.16 -3.49 -35.05
N TRP A 241 -1.17 -3.39 -34.95
CA TRP A 241 -2.07 -3.41 -36.11
C TRP A 241 -1.88 -2.17 -37.00
N VAL A 242 -1.80 -0.97 -36.41
CA VAL A 242 -1.55 0.27 -37.15
C VAL A 242 -0.17 0.24 -37.82
N LEU A 243 0.86 -0.24 -37.13
CA LEU A 243 2.19 -0.40 -37.72
C LEU A 243 2.17 -1.41 -38.88
N ALA A 244 1.47 -2.52 -38.74
CA ALA A 244 1.33 -3.50 -39.82
C ALA A 244 0.58 -2.91 -41.03
N LEU A 245 -0.47 -2.12 -40.81
CA LEU A 245 -1.18 -1.42 -41.88
C LEU A 245 -0.26 -0.43 -42.60
N LEU A 246 0.47 0.41 -41.86
CA LEU A 246 1.42 1.36 -42.44
C LEU A 246 2.51 0.66 -43.26
N ILE A 247 3.06 -0.45 -42.76
CA ILE A 247 4.04 -1.26 -43.50
C ILE A 247 3.40 -1.81 -44.80
N THR A 248 2.18 -2.33 -44.72
CA THR A 248 1.48 -2.89 -45.88
C THR A 248 1.19 -1.82 -46.95
N GLU A 249 0.77 -0.62 -46.53
CA GLU A 249 0.58 0.53 -47.44
C GLU A 249 1.89 0.96 -48.10
N THR A 250 3.01 0.99 -47.35
CA THR A 250 4.31 1.34 -47.94
C THR A 250 4.82 0.32 -48.95
N ILE A 251 4.51 -0.98 -48.77
CA ILE A 251 4.92 -2.03 -49.71
C ILE A 251 4.07 -1.98 -50.98
N LEU A 252 2.76 -1.75 -50.87
CA LEU A 252 1.85 -1.63 -52.00
C LEU A 252 2.08 -0.35 -52.82
N GLY A 253 2.51 0.75 -52.19
CA GLY A 253 2.85 1.99 -52.90
C GLY A 253 4.17 1.96 -53.67
N PHE A 254 4.98 0.92 -53.52
CA PHE A 254 6.26 0.73 -54.23
C PHE A 254 6.18 -0.30 -55.39
N SER A 255 5.03 -0.98 -55.58
CA SER A 255 4.77 -1.90 -56.69
C SER A 255 3.95 -1.24 -57.80
#